data_AF-A0A2M7NAS1-F1
#
_entry.id   AF-A0A2M7NAS1-F1
#
_cell.length_a   1.000
_cell.length_b   1.000
_cell.length_c   1.000
_cell.angle_alpha   90.00
_cell.angle_beta   90.00
_cell.angle_gamma   90.00
#
_symmetry.space_group_name_H-M   'P 1'
#
loop_
_entity.id
_entity.type
_entity.pdbx_description
1 polymer ?
#
loop_
_entity_poly.entity_id
_entity_poly.type
_entity_poly.pdbx_seq_one_letter_code
_entity_poly.pdbx_strand_id
1 'polypeptide(L)' 'SAPSGGQIARLLVKKGERVKAGQILLELWNDDLAAQARLAQEQRNMAQT' A
#
# COMPACT_ATOMS: atom_id res chain seq x y z
N SER A 1 -15.30 -6.92 -1.63
CA SER A 1 -14.53 -6.82 -0.36
C SER A 1 -13.09 -6.63 -0.76
N ALA A 2 -12.42 -5.56 -0.31
CA ALA A 2 -11.00 -5.36 -0.66
C ALA A 2 -10.19 -6.57 -0.17
N PRO A 3 -9.41 -7.26 -1.03
CA PRO A 3 -8.78 -8.56 -0.71
C PRO A 3 -7.73 -8.52 0.41
N SER A 4 -7.36 -7.33 0.86
CA SER A 4 -6.48 -7.09 1.98
C SER A 4 -7.26 -6.27 2.99
N GLY A 5 -7.58 -6.86 4.15
CA GLY A 5 -8.03 -6.09 5.31
C GLY A 5 -6.91 -5.17 5.76
N GLY A 6 -6.78 -4.02 5.10
CA GLY A 6 -5.77 -3.01 5.34
C GLY A 6 -6.39 -1.79 6.00
N GLN A 7 -5.65 -1.18 6.91
CA GLN A 7 -6.02 0.12 7.46
C GLN A 7 -5.96 1.17 6.34
N ILE A 8 -6.98 2.03 6.27
CA ILE A 8 -6.95 3.20 5.40
C ILE A 8 -5.96 4.19 6.00
N ALA A 9 -4.87 4.46 5.27
CA ALA A 9 -3.92 5.51 5.65
C ALA A 9 -4.49 6.89 5.35
N ARG A 10 -5.19 7.03 4.21
CA ARG A 10 -5.79 8.29 3.80
C ARG A 10 -7.00 8.07 2.91
N LEU A 11 -8.05 8.87 3.11
CA LEU A 11 -9.14 9.02 2.16
C LEU A 11 -8.95 10.32 1.38
N LEU A 12 -8.87 10.23 0.05
CA LEU A 12 -8.57 11.37 -0.83
C LEU A 12 -9.83 12.04 -1.40
N VAL A 13 -11.01 11.54 -1.05
CA VAL A 13 -12.30 12.01 -1.58
C VAL A 13 -13.32 12.18 -0.47
N LYS A 14 -14.31 13.04 -0.72
CA LYS A 14 -15.44 13.23 0.20
C LYS A 14 -16.66 12.41 -0.23
N LYS A 15 -17.56 12.18 0.72
CA LYS A 15 -18.84 11.53 0.44
C LYS A 15 -19.62 12.35 -0.60
N GLY A 16 -20.08 11.69 -1.66
CA GLY A 16 -20.86 12.30 -2.74
C GLY A 16 -20.02 12.99 -3.83
N GLU A 17 -18.70 12.96 -3.72
CA GLU A 17 -17.81 13.51 -4.73
C GLU A 17 -17.84 12.67 -6.01
N ARG A 18 -17.96 13.33 -7.17
CA ARG A 18 -17.85 12.66 -8.48
C ARG A 18 -16.39 12.44 -8.83
N VAL A 19 -16.08 11.22 -9.27
CA VAL A 19 -14.70 10.81 -9.61
C VAL A 19 -14.62 10.31 -11.05
N LYS A 20 -13.40 10.28 -11.59
CA LYS A 20 -13.13 9.80 -12.95
C LYS A 20 -12.43 8.43 -12.92
N ALA A 21 -12.49 7.69 -14.03
CA ALA A 21 -11.76 6.44 -14.16
C ALA A 21 -10.25 6.68 -13.98
N GLY A 22 -9.60 5.82 -13.18
CA GLY A 22 -8.18 5.94 -12.84
C GLY A 22 -7.85 6.92 -11.70
N GLN A 23 -8.84 7.64 -11.16
CA GLN A 23 -8.62 8.53 -10.02
C GLN A 23 -8.31 7.72 -8.75
N ILE A 24 -7.24 8.09 -8.05
CA ILE A 24 -6.90 7.52 -6.75
C ILE A 24 -7.89 8.03 -5.71
N LEU A 25 -8.52 7.12 -4.97
CA LEU A 25 -9.57 7.45 -3.99
C LEU A 25 -9.09 7.34 -2.54
N LEU A 26 -8.16 6.44 -2.28
CA LEU A 26 -7.62 6.19 -0.95
C LEU A 26 -6.20 5.63 -1.05
N GLU A 27 -5.48 5.77 0.05
CA GLU A 27 -4.20 5.12 0.30
C GLU A 27 -4.40 4.09 1.40
N LEU A 28 -3.88 2.88 1.19
CA LEU A 28 -3.83 1.83 2.20
C LEU A 28 -2.49 1.90 2.92
N TRP A 29 -2.51 1.66 4.23
CA TRP A 29 -1.28 1.56 5.01
C TRP A 29 -0.46 0.35 4.55
N ASN A 30 0.83 0.56 4.26
CA ASN A 30 1.74 -0.46 3.76
C ASN A 30 3.15 -0.41 4.38
N ASP A 31 3.39 0.35 5.45
CA ASP A 31 4.77 0.57 5.95
C ASP A 31 5.41 -0.73 6.46
N ASP A 32 4.66 -1.57 7.17
CA ASP A 32 5.16 -2.86 7.65
C ASP A 32 5.53 -3.80 6.49
N LEU A 33 4.72 -3.81 5.42
CA LEU A 33 4.99 -4.59 4.23
C LEU A 33 6.24 -4.08 3.50
N ALA A 34 6.41 -2.76 3.42
CA ALA A 34 7.59 -2.14 2.82
C ALA A 34 8.86 -2.46 3.63
N ALA A 35 8.78 -2.43 4.96
CA ALA A 35 9.87 -2.81 5.85
C ALA A 35 10.25 -4.29 5.68
N GLN A 36 9.28 -5.20 5.66
CA GLN A 36 9.50 -6.63 5.42
C GLN A 36 10.12 -6.90 4.05
N ALA A 37 9.64 -6.21 3.01
CA ALA A 37 10.18 -6.34 1.66
C ALA A 37 11.65 -5.89 1.60
N ARG A 38 12.00 -4.79 2.29
CA ARG A 38 13.39 -4.30 2.37
C ARG A 38 14.28 -5.31 3.07
N LEU A 39 13.87 -5.81 4.23
CA LEU A 39 14.62 -6.83 4.97
C LEU A 39 14.84 -8.08 4.11
N ALA A 40 13.79 -8.56 3.43
CA ALA A 40 13.88 -9.72 2.56
C ALA A 40 14.81 -9.49 1.36
N GLN A 41 14.90 -8.25 0.84
CA GLN A 41 15.82 -7.91 -0.25
C GLN A 41 17.27 -7.89 0.24
N GLU A 42 17.53 -7.32 1.41
CA GLU A 42 18.87 -7.30 2.02
C GLU A 42 19.37 -8.72 2.30
N GLN A 43 18.52 -9.57 2.86
CA GLN A 43 18.83 -10.99 3.09
C GLN A 43 19.15 -11.74 1.80
N ARG A 44 18.40 -11.48 0.72
CA ARG A 44 18.68 -12.07 -0.60
C ARG A 44 20.02 -11.62 -1.16
N ASN A 45 20.35 -10.33 -1.04
CA ASN A 45 21.62 -9.80 -1.54
C ASN A 45 22.80 -10.41 -0.77
N MET A 46 22.68 -10.55 0.56
CA MET A 46 23.70 -11.20 1.39
C MET A 46 23.90 -12.68 1.01
N ALA A 47 22.83 -13.40 0.66
CA ALA A 47 22.93 -14.82 0.28
C ALA A 47 23.53 -15.05 -1.12
N GLN A 48 23.61 -14.02 -1.96
CA GLN A 48 24.15 -14.09 -3.32
C GLN A 48 25.61 -13.62 -3.42
N THR A 49 26.17 -13.10 -2.33
CA THR A 49 27.58 -12.68 -2.23
C THR A 49 28.38 -13.78 -1.55
#